data_AF-A0A8J7T2K5-F1
#
_entry.id   AF-A0A8J7T2K5-F1
#
_cell.length_a   1.000
_cell.length_b   1.000
_cell.length_c   1.000
_cell.angle_alpha   90.00
_cell.angle_beta   90.00
_cell.angle_gamma   90.00
#
_symmetry.space_group_name_H-M   'P 1'
#
loop_
_entity.id
_entity.type
_entity.pdbx_description
1 polymer ?
#
loop_
_entity_poly.entity_id
_entity_poly.type
_entity_poly.pdbx_seq_one_letter_code
_entity_poly.pdbx_strand_id
1 'polypeptide(L)'
;MADLCAMTGPIPRRSRLGRRGLLALGLAVGAALLAPRVSPWLQAKRAPAPRLRPDPALPGFRRRDGLAATALPPAFAGLGQRAAPVPEGVLCAWLFPSGLPAGRVPVAVFTDINCPHCRVMEPWLAELSADRVALSWHDMPLLGPASAAGARAI
;
A
#
# COMPACT_ATOMS: atom_id res chain seq x y z
N MET A 1 -26.90 26.43 81.38
CA MET A 1 -27.92 25.43 81.04
C MET A 1 -28.57 25.88 79.74
N ALA A 2 -28.37 25.09 78.68
CA ALA A 2 -29.10 25.04 77.40
C ALA A 2 -29.10 26.31 76.51
N ASP A 3 -29.04 26.23 75.18
CA ASP A 3 -28.47 25.26 74.25
C ASP A 3 -28.57 25.91 72.85
N LEU A 4 -27.51 25.73 72.05
CA LEU A 4 -27.52 25.59 70.59
C LEU A 4 -28.24 26.66 69.73
N CYS A 5 -27.44 27.65 69.34
CA CYS A 5 -27.64 28.49 68.16
C CYS A 5 -27.54 27.62 66.89
N ALA A 6 -28.59 27.57 66.09
CA ALA A 6 -28.68 26.79 64.86
C ALA A 6 -27.75 27.35 63.77
N MET A 7 -26.57 26.72 63.59
CA MET A 7 -25.75 26.91 62.39
C MET A 7 -26.31 26.05 61.24
N THR A 8 -27.25 26.62 60.47
CA THR A 8 -27.67 26.03 59.19
C THR A 8 -26.78 26.59 58.08
N GLY A 9 -25.57 26.04 57.93
CA GLY A 9 -24.74 26.30 56.76
C GLY A 9 -25.26 25.55 55.53
N PRO A 10 -25.19 26.12 54.30
CA PRO A 10 -25.54 25.40 53.10
C PRO A 10 -24.59 24.21 52.89
N ILE A 11 -25.14 23.00 52.84
CA ILE A 11 -24.39 21.77 52.55
C ILE A 11 -23.76 21.92 51.15
N PRO A 12 -22.43 21.74 50.98
CA PRO A 12 -21.81 21.80 49.67
C PRO A 12 -22.39 20.71 48.79
N ARG A 13 -23.03 21.11 47.68
CA ARG A 13 -23.51 20.17 46.66
C ARG A 13 -22.29 19.44 46.10
N ARG A 14 -22.07 18.19 46.52
CA ARG A 14 -21.14 17.27 45.85
C ARG A 14 -21.46 17.33 44.35
N SER A 15 -20.49 17.80 43.57
CA SER A 15 -20.62 17.95 42.13
C SER A 15 -21.05 16.61 41.55
N ARG A 16 -22.20 16.59 40.88
CA ARG A 16 -22.68 15.44 40.11
C ARG A 16 -21.82 15.23 38.86
N LEU A 17 -20.49 15.16 38.98
CA LEU A 17 -19.72 14.34 38.05
C LEU A 17 -19.99 12.88 38.42
N GLY A 18 -21.25 12.48 38.21
CA GLY A 18 -21.68 11.11 38.41
C GLY A 18 -20.98 10.20 37.42
N ARG A 19 -21.03 8.90 37.69
CA ARG A 19 -20.56 7.81 36.83
C ARG A 19 -20.85 8.03 35.33
N ARG A 20 -21.97 8.68 34.99
CA ARG A 20 -22.34 9.05 33.61
C ARG A 20 -21.39 10.05 32.94
N GLY A 21 -20.86 11.03 33.67
CA GLY A 21 -19.88 12.00 33.15
C GLY A 21 -18.53 11.36 32.88
N LEU A 22 -18.08 10.45 33.76
CA LEU A 22 -16.85 9.68 33.55
C LEU A 22 -16.97 8.72 32.35
N LEU A 23 -18.13 8.06 32.19
CA LEU A 23 -18.40 7.21 31.03
C LEU A 23 -18.44 8.02 29.72
N ALA A 24 -19.07 9.20 29.72
CA ALA A 24 -19.11 10.08 28.55
C ALA A 24 -17.70 10.56 28.17
N LEU A 25 -16.88 10.93 29.15
CA LEU A 25 -15.49 11.34 28.92
C LEU A 25 -14.64 10.16 28.39
N GLY A 26 -14.79 8.96 28.97
CA GLY A 26 -14.09 7.77 28.50
C GLY A 26 -14.44 7.39 27.06
N LEU A 27 -15.71 7.47 26.68
CA LEU A 27 -16.17 7.27 25.30
C LEU A 27 -15.58 8.31 24.34
N ALA A 28 -15.57 9.59 24.74
CA ALA A 28 -15.01 10.65 23.91
C ALA A 28 -13.51 10.48 23.67
N VAL A 29 -12.75 10.15 24.73
CA VAL A 29 -11.31 9.89 24.64
C VAL A 29 -11.03 8.64 23.80
N GLY A 30 -11.78 7.55 24.02
CA GLY A 30 -11.64 6.32 23.23
C GLY A 30 -11.93 6.54 21.75
N ALA A 31 -12.99 7.29 21.43
CA ALA A 31 -13.32 7.66 20.06
C ALA A 31 -12.21 8.51 19.41
N ALA A 32 -11.66 9.49 20.13
CA ALA A 32 -10.57 10.34 19.62
C ALA A 32 -9.28 9.53 19.32
N LEU A 33 -8.93 8.56 20.15
CA LEU A 33 -7.74 7.73 19.97
C LEU A 33 -7.89 6.70 18.85
N LEU A 34 -9.10 6.16 18.65
CA LEU A 34 -9.37 5.17 17.61
C LEU A 34 -9.66 5.81 16.26
N ALA A 35 -10.24 7.02 16.21
CA ALA A 35 -10.59 7.73 14.98
C ALA A 35 -9.50 7.69 13.89
N PRO A 36 -8.21 8.02 14.14
CA PRO A 36 -7.19 8.00 13.09
C PRO A 36 -6.90 6.58 12.54
N ARG A 37 -7.17 5.52 13.29
CA ARG A 37 -6.99 4.13 12.83
C ARG A 37 -8.20 3.60 12.07
N VAL A 38 -9.41 3.95 12.51
CA VAL A 38 -10.64 3.42 11.90
C VAL A 38 -11.10 4.28 10.71
N SER A 39 -10.81 5.59 10.75
CA SER A 39 -11.22 6.55 9.71
C SER A 39 -10.73 6.18 8.31
N PRO A 40 -9.45 5.84 8.07
CA PRO A 40 -8.99 5.47 6.72
C PRO A 40 -9.72 4.23 6.17
N TRP A 41 -10.00 3.25 7.03
CA TRP A 41 -10.74 2.04 6.65
C TRP A 41 -12.21 2.35 6.35
N LEU A 42 -12.86 3.16 7.18
CA LEU A 42 -14.24 3.65 6.94
C LEU A 42 -14.34 4.46 5.64
N GLN A 43 -13.37 5.34 5.39
CA GLN A 43 -13.29 6.14 4.17
C GLN A 43 -13.06 5.25 2.94
N ALA A 44 -12.19 4.24 3.02
CA ALA A 44 -11.98 3.28 1.94
C ALA A 44 -13.24 2.48 1.60
N LYS A 45 -14.06 2.12 2.61
CA LYS A 45 -15.35 1.42 2.41
C LYS A 45 -16.45 2.31 1.83
N ARG A 46 -16.39 3.64 2.06
CA ARG A 46 -17.37 4.61 1.58
C ARG A 46 -16.97 5.30 0.29
N ALA A 47 -15.69 5.23 -0.09
CA ALA A 47 -15.19 5.85 -1.31
C ALA A 47 -15.87 5.21 -2.53
N PRO A 48 -16.43 6.02 -3.45
CA PRO A 48 -16.98 5.49 -4.69
C PRO A 48 -15.88 4.80 -5.50
N ALA A 49 -16.26 3.80 -6.29
CA ALA A 49 -15.33 3.14 -7.20
C ALA A 49 -14.65 4.19 -8.10
N PRO A 50 -13.33 4.06 -8.36
CA PRO A 50 -12.62 5.01 -9.20
C PRO A 50 -13.22 5.03 -10.61
N ARG A 51 -13.38 6.21 -11.19
CA ARG A 51 -13.90 6.34 -12.56
C ARG A 51 -12.86 5.84 -13.56
N LEU A 52 -13.18 4.74 -14.23
CA LEU A 52 -12.37 4.14 -15.30
C LEU A 52 -12.91 4.57 -16.66
N ARG A 53 -12.06 5.15 -17.50
CA ARG A 53 -12.35 5.53 -18.89
C ARG A 53 -11.64 4.57 -19.85
N PRO A 54 -12.15 4.34 -21.08
CA PRO A 54 -11.41 3.61 -22.12
C PRO A 54 -10.02 4.21 -22.34
N ASP A 55 -9.02 3.34 -22.52
CA ASP A 55 -7.68 3.78 -22.90
C ASP A 55 -7.64 4.03 -24.42
N PRO A 56 -7.28 5.23 -24.89
CA PRO A 56 -7.27 5.54 -26.31
C PRO A 56 -6.17 4.81 -27.09
N ALA A 57 -5.10 4.35 -26.42
CA ALA A 57 -3.98 3.65 -27.04
C ALA A 57 -4.14 2.13 -27.01
N LEU A 58 -4.96 1.59 -26.10
CA LEU A 58 -5.10 0.15 -25.87
C LEU A 58 -6.59 -0.26 -25.91
N PRO A 59 -7.11 -0.69 -27.08
CA PRO A 59 -8.49 -1.14 -27.21
C PRO A 59 -8.83 -2.27 -26.23
N GLY A 60 -9.96 -2.14 -25.54
CA GLY A 60 -10.41 -3.09 -24.51
C GLY A 60 -9.84 -2.82 -23.11
N PHE A 61 -8.80 -1.99 -22.98
CA PHE A 61 -8.25 -1.58 -21.69
C PHE A 61 -8.94 -0.32 -21.17
N ARG A 62 -8.92 -0.14 -19.84
CA ARG A 62 -9.50 1.01 -19.14
C ARG A 62 -8.42 1.69 -18.32
N ARG A 63 -8.32 3.01 -18.43
CA ARG A 63 -7.42 3.86 -17.63
C ARG A 63 -8.19 4.71 -16.63
N ARG A 64 -7.49 5.11 -15.57
CA ARG A 64 -8.00 5.99 -14.52
C ARG A 64 -7.31 7.34 -14.64
N ASP A 65 -8.09 8.39 -14.88
CA ASP A 65 -7.57 9.76 -14.92
C ASP A 65 -7.35 10.26 -13.50
N GLY A 66 -6.14 10.76 -13.22
CA GLY A 66 -5.82 11.37 -11.93
C GLY A 66 -5.79 10.37 -10.79
N LEU A 67 -4.69 9.62 -10.69
CA LEU A 67 -4.15 9.34 -9.36
C LEU A 67 -3.29 10.56 -9.01
N ALA A 68 -3.91 11.65 -8.57
CA ALA A 68 -3.15 12.60 -7.78
C ALA A 68 -2.64 11.78 -6.60
N ALA A 69 -1.34 11.50 -6.60
CA ALA A 69 -0.68 10.78 -5.55
C ALA A 69 -0.78 11.67 -4.31
N THR A 70 -1.92 11.63 -3.63
CA THR A 70 -2.15 12.38 -2.38
C THR A 70 -1.10 11.90 -1.41
N ALA A 71 -0.06 12.71 -1.27
CA ALA A 71 1.14 12.48 -0.46
C ALA A 71 1.42 10.99 -0.25
N LEU A 72 2.03 10.35 -1.24
CA LEU A 72 2.48 8.98 -1.03
C LEU A 72 3.36 8.95 0.22
N PRO A 73 3.20 7.96 1.11
CA PRO A 73 4.09 7.79 2.25
C PRO A 73 5.55 7.90 1.83
N PRO A 74 6.49 8.32 2.72
CA PRO A 74 7.91 8.45 2.38
C PRO A 74 8.52 7.20 1.72
N ALA A 75 7.96 6.02 2.01
CA ALA A 75 8.27 4.75 1.36
C ALA A 75 8.11 4.74 -0.18
N PHE A 76 7.47 5.75 -0.75
CA PHE A 76 7.17 5.86 -2.18
C PHE A 76 7.73 7.16 -2.79
N ALA A 77 8.68 7.81 -2.12
CA ALA A 77 9.40 8.95 -2.68
C ALA A 77 10.01 8.57 -4.05
N GLY A 78 9.80 9.40 -5.06
CA GLY A 78 10.29 9.19 -6.44
C GLY A 78 9.24 8.65 -7.43
N LEU A 79 8.18 7.97 -6.98
CA LEU A 79 7.15 7.38 -7.86
C LEU A 79 6.20 8.41 -8.51
N GLY A 80 6.25 9.67 -8.09
CA GLY A 80 5.49 10.77 -8.69
C GLY A 80 6.20 11.45 -9.87
N GLN A 81 7.48 11.14 -10.09
CA GLN A 81 8.23 11.73 -11.20
C GLN A 81 8.05 10.87 -12.45
N ARG A 82 7.55 11.47 -13.52
CA ARG A 82 7.47 10.78 -14.81
C ARG A 82 8.90 10.60 -15.32
N ALA A 83 9.36 9.35 -15.34
CA ALA A 83 10.64 9.01 -15.95
C ALA A 83 10.66 9.49 -17.42
N ALA A 84 11.82 9.95 -17.87
CA ALA A 84 12.03 10.27 -19.28
C ALA A 84 11.71 9.03 -20.13
N PRO A 85 11.01 9.17 -21.27
CA PRO A 85 10.73 8.04 -22.14
C PRO A 85 12.05 7.41 -22.62
N VAL A 86 12.22 6.12 -22.36
CA VAL A 86 13.33 5.32 -22.86
C VAL A 86 12.98 4.87 -24.29
N PRO A 87 13.85 5.06 -25.29
CA PRO A 87 13.60 4.54 -26.63
C PRO A 87 13.39 3.03 -26.60
N GLU A 88 12.37 2.53 -27.30
CA GLU A 88 11.96 1.12 -27.25
C GLU A 88 13.09 0.15 -27.61
N GLY A 89 13.89 0.48 -28.63
CA GLY A 89 15.04 -0.33 -29.02
C GLY A 89 16.12 -0.45 -27.94
N VAL A 90 16.28 0.58 -27.10
CA VAL A 90 17.18 0.53 -25.95
C VAL A 90 16.58 -0.40 -24.90
N LEU A 91 15.30 -0.23 -24.56
CA LEU A 91 14.65 -1.08 -23.56
C LEU A 91 14.73 -2.57 -23.94
N CYS A 92 14.42 -2.93 -25.18
CA CYS A 92 14.49 -4.31 -25.66
C CYS A 92 15.91 -4.90 -25.54
N ALA A 93 16.95 -4.11 -25.85
CA ALA A 93 18.35 -4.56 -25.76
C ALA A 93 18.81 -4.81 -24.31
N TRP A 94 18.24 -4.09 -23.34
CA TRP A 94 18.53 -4.29 -21.92
C TRP A 94 17.74 -5.48 -21.32
N LEU A 95 16.51 -5.71 -21.79
CA LEU A 95 15.62 -6.72 -21.23
C LEU A 95 15.83 -8.12 -21.79
N PHE A 96 16.33 -8.23 -23.02
CA PHE A 96 16.39 -9.49 -23.73
C PHE A 96 17.79 -9.78 -24.29
N PRO A 97 18.28 -11.02 -24.15
CA PRO A 97 19.55 -11.40 -24.75
C PRO A 97 19.46 -11.36 -26.28
N SER A 98 20.58 -11.09 -26.94
CA SER A 98 20.67 -11.18 -28.40
C SER A 98 20.49 -12.62 -28.87
N GLY A 99 19.83 -12.83 -30.02
CA GLY A 99 19.72 -14.16 -30.64
C GLY A 99 18.58 -15.02 -30.10
N LEU A 100 17.49 -14.40 -29.64
CA LEU A 100 16.27 -15.13 -29.27
C LEU A 100 15.76 -16.02 -30.41
N PRO A 101 15.34 -17.27 -30.15
CA PRO A 101 14.79 -18.15 -31.17
C PRO A 101 13.56 -17.52 -31.84
N ALA A 102 13.56 -17.50 -33.18
CA ALA A 102 12.44 -16.99 -33.95
C ALA A 102 11.15 -17.77 -33.63
N GLY A 103 10.02 -17.06 -33.57
CA GLY A 103 8.72 -17.65 -33.26
C GLY A 103 8.42 -17.84 -31.77
N ARG A 104 9.35 -17.50 -30.87
CA ARG A 104 9.10 -17.49 -29.42
C ARG A 104 8.78 -16.09 -28.93
N VAL A 105 7.88 -15.99 -27.97
CA VAL A 105 7.54 -14.73 -27.30
C VAL A 105 8.59 -14.45 -26.21
N PRO A 106 9.32 -13.32 -26.26
CA PRO A 106 10.25 -12.95 -25.21
C PRO A 106 9.51 -12.44 -23.97
N VAL A 107 9.91 -12.91 -22.80
CA VAL A 107 9.34 -12.50 -21.51
C VAL A 107 10.47 -12.18 -20.52
N ALA A 108 10.50 -10.95 -20.03
CA ALA A 108 11.43 -10.51 -19.00
C ALA A 108 10.76 -10.73 -17.64
N VAL A 109 11.38 -11.56 -16.80
CA VAL A 109 10.91 -11.90 -15.46
C VAL A 109 11.74 -11.15 -14.44
N PHE A 110 11.08 -10.29 -13.66
CA PHE A 110 11.73 -9.56 -12.60
C PHE A 110 11.41 -10.19 -11.24
N THR A 111 12.44 -10.55 -10.47
CA THR A 111 12.28 -11.31 -9.22
C THR A 111 13.21 -10.79 -8.12
N ASP A 112 12.93 -11.19 -6.87
CA ASP A 112 13.77 -10.95 -5.69
C ASP A 112 13.77 -12.24 -4.87
N ILE A 113 14.95 -12.72 -4.46
CA ILE A 113 15.12 -13.95 -3.68
C ILE A 113 14.29 -13.98 -2.37
N ASN A 114 14.03 -12.81 -1.77
CA ASN A 114 13.24 -12.69 -0.54
C ASN A 114 11.77 -12.34 -0.77
N CYS A 115 11.32 -12.26 -2.03
CA CYS A 115 9.92 -11.98 -2.36
C CYS A 115 9.04 -13.23 -2.13
N PRO A 116 8.07 -13.19 -1.19
CA PRO A 116 7.24 -14.36 -0.89
C PRO A 116 6.35 -14.79 -2.06
N HIS A 117 5.86 -13.82 -2.84
CA HIS A 117 5.02 -14.09 -4.00
C HIS A 117 5.81 -14.67 -5.17
N CYS A 118 7.04 -14.20 -5.36
CA CYS A 118 7.91 -14.64 -6.44
C CYS A 118 8.20 -16.14 -6.31
N ARG A 119 8.44 -16.63 -5.08
CA ARG A 119 8.59 -18.07 -4.79
C ARG A 119 7.38 -18.92 -5.15
N VAL A 120 6.18 -18.34 -5.08
CA VAL A 120 4.94 -19.05 -5.44
C VAL A 120 4.69 -19.03 -6.95
N MET A 121 5.09 -17.94 -7.63
CA MET A 121 4.84 -17.76 -9.07
C MET A 121 5.89 -18.42 -9.96
N GLU A 122 7.14 -18.51 -9.51
CA GLU A 122 8.26 -19.04 -10.29
C GLU A 122 8.02 -20.47 -10.84
N PRO A 123 7.40 -21.41 -10.10
CA PRO A 123 7.04 -22.71 -10.65
C PRO A 123 6.12 -22.65 -11.86
N TRP A 124 5.17 -21.70 -11.91
CA TRP A 124 4.27 -21.55 -13.05
C TRP A 124 4.99 -21.05 -14.31
N LEU A 125 6.08 -20.31 -14.14
CA LEU A 125 6.92 -19.89 -15.26
C LEU A 125 7.71 -21.06 -15.84
N ALA A 126 8.12 -22.01 -15.00
CA ALA A 126 8.78 -23.25 -15.44
C ALA A 126 7.84 -24.18 -16.22
N GLU A 127 6.52 -24.07 -15.99
CA GLU A 127 5.50 -24.80 -16.74
C GLU A 127 5.21 -24.19 -18.13
N LEU A 128 5.70 -22.99 -18.42
CA LEU A 128 5.54 -22.40 -19.75
C LEU A 128 6.33 -23.19 -20.79
N SER A 129 5.69 -23.40 -21.94
CA SER A 129 6.27 -24.16 -23.04
C SER A 129 7.51 -23.44 -23.60
N ALA A 130 8.68 -24.05 -23.39
CA ALA A 130 9.97 -23.50 -23.81
C ALA A 130 10.09 -23.32 -25.33
N ASP A 131 9.28 -24.03 -26.12
CA ASP A 131 9.14 -23.88 -27.57
C ASP A 131 8.33 -22.66 -28.00
N ARG A 132 7.52 -22.07 -27.09
CA ARG A 132 6.70 -20.88 -27.36
C ARG A 132 7.20 -19.62 -26.67
N VAL A 133 7.90 -19.76 -25.55
CA VAL A 133 8.33 -18.64 -24.71
C VAL A 133 9.84 -18.68 -24.50
N ALA A 134 10.47 -17.50 -24.53
CA ALA A 134 11.86 -17.33 -24.15
C ALA A 134 11.94 -16.41 -22.93
N LEU A 135 12.29 -17.00 -21.78
CA LEU A 135 12.40 -16.27 -20.50
C LEU A 135 13.78 -15.63 -20.35
N SER A 136 13.81 -14.38 -19.90
CA SER A 136 15.01 -13.66 -19.44
C SER A 136 14.80 -13.22 -18.00
N TRP A 137 15.72 -13.60 -17.11
CA TRP A 137 15.62 -13.35 -15.67
C TRP A 137 16.36 -12.08 -15.27
N HIS A 138 15.74 -11.28 -14.42
CA HIS A 138 16.26 -9.99 -13.93
C HIS A 138 16.07 -9.90 -12.43
N ASP A 139 17.17 -9.89 -11.67
CA ASP A 139 17.12 -9.72 -10.22
C ASP A 139 16.91 -8.25 -9.84
N MET A 140 15.89 -8.00 -9.01
CA MET A 140 15.58 -6.70 -8.44
C MET A 140 15.63 -6.78 -6.92
N PRO A 141 16.78 -6.51 -6.27
CA PRO A 141 16.93 -6.64 -4.83
C PRO A 141 16.26 -5.49 -4.06
N LEU A 142 14.93 -5.47 -4.05
CA LEU A 142 14.10 -4.43 -3.46
C LEU A 142 13.88 -4.65 -1.95
N LEU A 143 14.06 -5.88 -1.44
CA LEU A 143 13.65 -6.27 -0.09
C LEU A 143 14.79 -6.30 0.93
N GLY A 144 15.85 -5.52 0.69
CA GLY A 144 16.88 -5.19 1.67
C GLY A 144 18.23 -5.88 1.46
N PRO A 145 19.15 -5.80 2.43
CA PRO A 145 20.54 -6.22 2.25
C PRO A 145 20.71 -7.70 1.89
N ALA A 146 19.86 -8.57 2.45
CA ALA A 146 19.87 -9.99 2.11
C ALA A 146 19.48 -10.24 0.65
N SER A 147 18.53 -9.47 0.09
CA SER A 147 18.16 -9.55 -1.31
C SER A 147 19.31 -9.09 -2.21
N ALA A 148 19.98 -8.00 -1.85
CA ALA A 148 21.12 -7.49 -2.59
C ALA A 148 22.32 -8.46 -2.56
N ALA A 149 22.56 -9.12 -1.43
CA ALA A 149 23.57 -10.17 -1.33
C ALA A 149 23.19 -11.39 -2.20
N GLY A 150 21.93 -11.83 -2.13
CA GLY A 150 21.42 -12.93 -2.93
C GLY A 150 21.51 -12.67 -4.43
N ALA A 151 21.08 -11.50 -4.90
CA ALA A 151 21.14 -11.10 -6.31
C ALA A 151 22.57 -11.03 -6.89
N ARG A 152 23.60 -10.92 -6.05
CA ARG A 152 25.01 -10.94 -6.48
C ARG A 152 25.62 -12.35 -6.51
N ALA A 153 24.93 -13.33 -5.91
CA ALA A 153 25.40 -14.70 -5.80
C ALA A 153 24.91 -15.60 -6.95
N ILE A 154 24.14 -15.02 -7.88
CA ILE A 154 23.53 -15.65 -9.07
C ILE A 154 24.24 -15.09 -10.30
#